data_AF-A0A7C4FKH9-F1
#
_entry.id   AF-A0A7C4FKH9-F1
#
_cell.length_a   1.000
_cell.length_b   1.000
_cell.length_c   1.000
_cell.angle_alpha   90.00
_cell.angle_beta   90.00
_cell.angle_gamma   90.00
#
_symmetry.space_group_name_H-M   'P 1'
#
loop_
_entity.id
_entity.type
_entity.pdbx_description
1 polymer ?
#
loop_
_entity_poly.entity_id
_entity_poly.type
_entity_poly.pdbx_seq_one_letter_code
_entity_poly.pdbx_strand_id
1 'polypeptide(L)'
;KGKIKAVQIKNPKTGECVAPSLETVKNGKYQPLSRPLFIYVNAKSAERPEVKEFVEFYIKNAERLSKAVGYIPLPSKAYPEILKRFEQRKLGTVFGGEPEVGLTIDELLKRELKH
;
A
#
# COMPACT_ATOMS: atom_id res chain seq x y z
N LYS A 1 13.83 -15.96 -25.35
CA LYS A 1 12.47 -15.83 -24.76
C LYS A 1 12.37 -16.78 -23.56
N GLY A 2 12.46 -16.28 -22.33
CA GLY A 2 12.21 -17.06 -21.12
C GLY A 2 10.88 -16.63 -20.51
N LYS A 3 9.83 -17.44 -20.61
CA LYS A 3 8.57 -17.20 -19.90
C LYS A 3 8.68 -17.89 -18.55
N ILE A 4 8.68 -17.12 -17.47
CA ILE A 4 8.59 -17.67 -16.11
C ILE A 4 7.12 -17.98 -15.84
N LYS A 5 6.82 -19.19 -15.39
CA LYS A 5 5.46 -19.60 -14.98
C LYS A 5 5.25 -19.23 -13.52
N ALA A 6 4.20 -18.46 -13.23
CA ALA A 6 3.81 -18.19 -11.86
C ALA A 6 3.32 -19.49 -11.19
N VAL A 7 3.76 -19.73 -9.96
CA VAL A 7 3.32 -20.85 -9.12
C VAL A 7 2.42 -20.32 -8.00
N GLN A 8 1.54 -21.18 -7.50
CA GLN A 8 0.75 -20.88 -6.31
C GLN A 8 1.65 -20.85 -5.07
N ILE A 9 1.29 -20.02 -4.10
CA ILE A 9 1.96 -19.97 -2.79
C ILE A 9 1.00 -20.46 -1.71
N LYS A 10 1.52 -21.13 -0.69
CA LYS A 10 0.71 -21.54 0.47
C LYS A 10 0.45 -20.32 1.36
N ASN A 11 -0.81 -19.98 1.55
CA ASN A 11 -1.20 -18.95 2.51
C ASN A 11 -0.91 -19.47 3.94
N PRO A 12 -0.10 -18.77 4.76
CA PRO A 12 0.29 -19.25 6.08
C PRO A 12 -0.87 -19.26 7.10
N LYS A 13 -1.93 -18.47 6.87
CA LYS A 13 -3.09 -18.38 7.77
C LYS A 13 -4.13 -19.46 7.47
N THR A 14 -4.42 -19.73 6.19
CA THR A 14 -5.47 -20.69 5.78
C THR A 14 -4.92 -22.06 5.40
N GLY A 15 -3.63 -22.15 5.05
CA GLY A 15 -3.01 -23.36 4.53
C GLY A 15 -3.31 -23.64 3.04
N GLU A 16 -4.13 -22.82 2.39
CA GLU A 16 -4.54 -22.98 0.99
C GLU A 16 -3.44 -22.53 0.02
N CYS A 17 -3.33 -23.20 -1.13
CA CYS A 17 -2.47 -22.76 -2.23
C CYS A 17 -3.20 -21.72 -3.09
N VAL A 18 -2.67 -20.49 -3.12
CA VAL A 18 -3.29 -19.34 -3.78
C VAL A 18 -2.45 -18.88 -4.96
N ALA A 19 -3.06 -18.69 -6.12
CA ALA A 19 -2.42 -18.13 -7.30
C ALA A 19 -2.34 -16.59 -7.23
N PRO A 20 -1.31 -15.97 -7.84
CA PRO A 20 -1.27 -14.51 -7.97
C PRO A 20 -2.38 -14.03 -8.90
N SER A 21 -3.23 -13.11 -8.43
CA SER A 21 -4.19 -12.38 -9.24
C SER A 21 -4.52 -11.02 -8.59
N LEU A 22 -5.11 -10.11 -9.38
CA LEU A 22 -5.62 -8.84 -8.83
C LEU A 22 -6.60 -9.06 -7.69
N GLU A 23 -7.45 -10.08 -7.79
CA GLU A 23 -8.45 -10.42 -6.78
C GLU A 23 -7.80 -10.95 -5.51
N THR A 24 -6.90 -11.93 -5.64
CA THR A 24 -6.25 -12.59 -4.48
C THR A 24 -5.30 -11.66 -3.73
N VAL A 25 -4.75 -10.65 -4.42
CA VAL A 25 -3.98 -9.58 -3.76
C VAL A 25 -4.90 -8.60 -3.05
N LYS A 26 -5.96 -8.11 -3.72
CA LYS A 26 -6.88 -7.12 -3.14
C LYS A 26 -7.62 -7.62 -1.91
N ASN A 27 -8.04 -8.89 -1.89
CA ASN A 27 -8.73 -9.49 -0.76
C ASN A 27 -7.78 -10.07 0.30
N GLY A 28 -6.46 -9.89 0.12
CA GLY A 28 -5.46 -10.36 1.08
C GLY A 28 -5.25 -11.87 1.13
N LYS A 29 -5.77 -12.66 0.18
CA LYS A 29 -5.56 -14.13 0.15
C LYS A 29 -4.16 -14.53 -0.34
N TYR A 30 -3.50 -13.71 -1.15
CA TYR A 30 -2.17 -14.00 -1.70
C TYR A 30 -1.05 -13.59 -0.74
N GLN A 31 -0.94 -14.27 0.39
CA GLN A 31 0.05 -13.97 1.44
C GLN A 31 1.23 -14.96 1.43
N PRO A 32 2.44 -14.52 1.82
CA PRO A 32 2.81 -13.19 2.33
C PRO A 32 3.19 -12.16 1.23
N LEU A 33 3.01 -12.50 -0.05
CA LEU A 33 3.55 -11.72 -1.17
C LEU A 33 2.70 -10.50 -1.59
N SER A 34 1.57 -10.23 -0.94
CA SER A 34 0.68 -9.08 -1.18
C SER A 34 0.93 -7.91 -0.21
N ARG A 35 2.16 -7.39 -0.17
CA ARG A 35 2.51 -6.29 0.76
C ARG A 35 2.22 -4.91 0.15
N PRO A 36 1.62 -3.98 0.91
CA PRO A 36 1.52 -2.58 0.47
C PRO A 36 2.91 -1.93 0.36
N LEU A 37 3.04 -1.01 -0.60
CA LEU A 37 4.23 -0.18 -0.75
C LEU A 37 4.06 1.15 -0.02
N PHE A 38 5.15 1.66 0.53
CA PHE A 38 5.20 2.91 1.28
C PHE A 38 6.12 3.92 0.62
N ILE A 39 5.72 5.19 0.69
CA ILE A 39 6.64 6.31 0.55
C ILE A 39 6.90 6.88 1.95
N TYR A 40 8.15 7.19 2.24
CA TYR A 40 8.55 7.77 3.52
C TYR A 40 8.83 9.25 3.32
N VAL A 41 8.01 10.09 3.92
CA VAL A 41 8.15 11.55 3.82
C VAL A 41 8.64 12.08 5.16
N ASN A 42 9.79 12.76 5.14
CA ASN A 42 10.29 13.44 6.33
C ASN A 42 9.40 14.65 6.66
N ALA A 43 8.95 14.74 7.92
CA ALA A 43 8.00 15.77 8.37
C ALA A 43 8.51 17.20 8.15
N LYS A 44 9.79 17.46 8.46
CA LYS A 44 10.42 18.78 8.26
C LYS A 44 10.56 19.11 6.77
N SER A 45 10.90 18.12 5.95
CA SER A 45 11.02 18.31 4.50
C SER A 45 9.68 18.61 3.85
N ALA A 46 8.58 18.05 4.36
CA ALA A 46 7.22 18.31 3.88
C ALA A 46 6.73 19.76 4.10
N GLU A 47 7.46 20.58 4.87
CA GLU A 47 7.17 22.01 5.01
C GLU A 47 7.61 22.82 3.78
N ARG A 48 8.56 22.29 3.00
CA ARG A 48 8.99 22.90 1.74
C ARG A 48 7.88 22.76 0.69
N PRO A 49 7.45 23.87 0.05
CA PRO A 49 6.36 23.84 -0.94
C PRO A 49 6.54 22.77 -2.02
N GLU A 50 7.74 22.66 -2.58
CA GLU A 50 8.07 21.71 -3.64
C GLU A 50 7.95 20.23 -3.21
N VAL A 51 8.25 19.92 -1.94
CA VAL A 51 8.11 18.56 -1.41
C VAL A 51 6.64 18.27 -1.16
N LYS A 52 5.91 19.23 -0.59
CA LYS A 52 4.47 19.11 -0.38
C LYS A 52 3.73 18.86 -1.70
N GLU A 53 4.00 19.68 -2.71
CA GLU A 53 3.38 19.55 -4.03
C GLU A 53 3.71 18.21 -4.69
N PHE A 54 4.95 17.75 -4.59
CA PHE A 54 5.34 16.45 -5.12
C PHE A 54 4.57 15.29 -4.46
N VAL A 55 4.45 15.31 -3.13
CA VAL A 55 3.73 14.26 -2.39
C VAL A 55 2.24 14.28 -2.71
N GLU A 56 1.62 15.45 -2.76
CA GLU A 56 0.22 15.58 -3.17
C GLU A 56 -0.01 15.09 -4.61
N PHE A 57 0.87 15.48 -5.54
CA PHE A 57 0.83 15.01 -6.93
C PHE A 57 0.94 13.49 -6.99
N TYR A 58 1.89 12.91 -6.25
CA TYR A 58 2.07 11.46 -6.18
C TYR A 58 0.78 10.77 -5.73
N ILE A 59 0.18 11.20 -4.61
CA ILE A 59 -1.04 10.58 -4.07
C ILE A 59 -2.21 10.73 -5.06
N LYS A 60 -2.40 11.91 -5.65
CA LYS A 60 -3.46 12.20 -6.64
C LYS A 60 -3.32 11.37 -7.93
N ASN A 61 -2.11 10.92 -8.27
CA ASN A 61 -1.83 10.17 -9.51
C ASN A 61 -1.51 8.68 -9.30
N ALA A 62 -1.31 8.23 -8.06
CA ALA A 62 -0.79 6.90 -7.75
C ALA A 62 -1.69 5.76 -8.28
N GLU A 63 -3.01 5.94 -8.33
CA GLU A 63 -3.91 4.93 -8.92
C GLU A 63 -3.59 4.70 -10.41
N ARG A 64 -3.42 5.77 -11.18
CA ARG A 64 -3.13 5.70 -12.62
C ARG A 64 -1.70 5.20 -12.86
N LEU A 65 -0.74 5.73 -12.11
CA LEU A 65 0.68 5.40 -12.28
C LEU A 65 0.97 3.94 -11.91
N SER A 66 0.39 3.42 -10.83
CA SER A 66 0.58 2.02 -10.42
C SER A 66 0.14 1.04 -11.51
N LYS A 67 -1.02 1.27 -12.14
CA LYS A 67 -1.51 0.44 -13.26
C LYS A 67 -0.54 0.45 -14.44
N ALA A 68 0.03 1.61 -14.78
CA ALA A 68 0.92 1.76 -15.94
C ALA A 68 2.23 0.97 -15.82
N VAL A 69 2.72 0.75 -14.60
CA VAL A 69 3.95 0.00 -14.33
C VAL A 69 3.69 -1.43 -13.81
N GLY A 70 2.44 -1.90 -13.86
CA GLY A 70 2.07 -3.27 -13.50
C GLY A 70 1.89 -3.53 -12.01
N TYR A 71 1.83 -2.49 -11.17
CA TYR A 71 1.43 -2.61 -9.76
C TYR A 71 -0.09 -2.66 -9.62
N ILE A 72 -0.52 -3.18 -8.47
CA ILE A 72 -1.93 -3.24 -8.10
C ILE A 72 -2.28 -1.96 -7.35
N PRO A 73 -3.22 -1.14 -7.85
CA PRO A 73 -3.63 0.08 -7.19
C PRO A 73 -4.34 -0.21 -5.86
N LEU A 74 -4.27 0.75 -4.94
CA LEU A 74 -5.10 0.74 -3.74
C LEU A 74 -6.58 0.92 -4.13
N PRO A 75 -7.53 0.52 -3.27
CA PRO A 75 -8.94 0.90 -3.44
C PRO A 75 -9.06 2.43 -3.56
N SER A 76 -9.87 2.94 -4.49
CA SER A 76 -9.91 4.39 -4.78
C SER A 76 -10.25 5.26 -3.58
N LYS A 77 -11.02 4.74 -2.62
CA LYS A 77 -11.33 5.41 -1.34
C LYS A 77 -10.13 5.62 -0.41
N ALA A 78 -9.02 4.90 -0.63
CA ALA A 78 -7.81 5.02 0.17
C ALA A 78 -7.07 6.35 -0.08
N TYR A 79 -7.06 6.82 -1.33
CA TYR A 79 -6.27 7.99 -1.72
C TYR A 79 -6.73 9.29 -1.03
N PRO A 80 -8.03 9.61 -0.95
CA PRO A 80 -8.50 10.78 -0.18
C PRO A 80 -8.12 10.71 1.30
N GLU A 81 -8.22 9.54 1.94
CA GLU A 81 -7.84 9.37 3.34
C GLU A 81 -6.33 9.56 3.57
N ILE A 82 -5.50 9.03 2.65
CA ILE A 82 -4.04 9.23 2.69
C ILE A 82 -3.69 10.70 2.49
N LEU A 83 -4.33 11.37 1.53
CA LEU A 83 -4.12 12.80 1.28
C LEU A 83 -4.50 13.64 2.50
N LYS A 84 -5.66 13.37 3.10
CA LYS A 84 -6.12 14.03 4.32
C LYS A 84 -5.14 13.85 5.48
N ARG A 85 -4.59 12.63 5.68
CA ARG A 85 -3.56 12.38 6.70
C ARG A 85 -2.30 13.22 6.48
N PHE A 86 -1.86 13.32 5.22
CA PHE A 86 -0.70 14.14 4.85
C PHE A 86 -0.94 15.63 5.08
N GLU A 87 -2.09 16.15 4.64
CA GLU A 87 -2.49 17.56 4.83
C GLU A 87 -2.63 17.93 6.32
N GLN A 88 -3.14 17.00 7.14
CA GLN A 88 -3.24 17.16 8.59
C GLN A 88 -1.90 17.00 9.33
N ARG A 89 -0.80 16.71 8.61
CA ARG A 89 0.54 16.44 9.16
C ARG A 89 0.51 15.34 10.24
N LYS A 90 -0.36 14.34 10.08
CA LYS A 90 -0.41 13.20 10.99
C LYS A 90 0.86 12.35 10.82
N LEU A 91 1.66 12.27 11.88
CA LEU A 91 2.93 11.53 11.89
C LEU A 91 2.71 10.07 12.30
N GLY A 92 3.73 9.24 12.08
CA GLY A 92 3.74 7.83 12.50
C GLY A 92 3.34 6.85 11.39
N THR A 93 3.12 5.61 11.77
CA THR A 93 2.81 4.49 10.88
C THR A 93 1.79 3.55 11.49
N VAL A 94 0.92 2.95 10.66
CA VAL A 94 -0.07 1.95 11.11
C VAL A 94 0.56 0.60 11.49
N PHE A 95 1.86 0.44 11.23
CA PHE A 95 2.62 -0.82 11.44
C PHE A 95 3.39 -0.85 12.77
N GLY A 96 3.66 0.29 13.41
CA GLY A 96 4.32 0.35 14.71
C GLY A 96 5.63 -0.44 14.83
N GLY A 97 6.42 -0.52 13.75
CA GLY A 97 7.69 -1.28 13.71
C GLY A 97 7.57 -2.73 13.27
N GLU A 98 6.37 -3.31 13.26
CA GLU A 98 6.15 -4.71 12.88
C GLU A 98 5.50 -4.82 11.49
N PRO A 99 6.07 -5.59 10.54
CA PRO A 99 5.45 -5.82 9.25
C PRO A 99 4.25 -6.74 9.42
N GLU A 100 3.07 -6.17 9.68
CA GLU A 100 1.85 -6.97 9.77
C GLU A 100 1.43 -7.52 8.40
N VAL A 101 1.66 -8.82 8.25
CA VAL A 101 1.31 -9.58 7.06
C VAL A 101 -0.17 -9.95 7.09
N GLY A 102 -0.87 -9.57 6.02
CA GLY A 102 -2.22 -10.06 5.77
C GLY A 102 -3.36 -9.23 6.31
N LEU A 103 -3.14 -7.92 6.42
CA LEU A 103 -4.21 -6.94 6.56
C LEU A 103 -4.62 -6.44 5.18
N THR A 104 -5.91 -6.18 5.03
CA THR A 104 -6.47 -5.46 3.89
C THR A 104 -6.15 -3.97 4.00
N ILE A 105 -6.20 -3.27 2.86
CA ILE A 105 -5.99 -1.80 2.85
C ILE A 105 -7.02 -1.09 3.74
N ASP A 106 -8.25 -1.61 3.80
CA ASP A 106 -9.32 -1.03 4.62
C ASP A 106 -9.05 -1.14 6.12
N GLU A 107 -8.50 -2.27 6.57
CA GLU A 107 -8.08 -2.46 7.96
C GLU A 107 -6.91 -1.53 8.31
N LEU A 108 -5.96 -1.36 7.39
CA LEU A 108 -4.82 -0.45 7.57
C LEU A 108 -5.27 1.01 7.67
N LEU A 109 -6.26 1.45 6.90
CA LEU A 109 -6.78 2.82 6.94
C LEU A 109 -7.58 3.13 8.21
N LYS A 110 -8.12 2.12 8.89
CA LYS A 110 -8.86 2.29 10.14
C LYS A 110 -7.99 2.30 11.39
N ARG A 111 -6.73 1.85 11.27
CA ARG A 111 -5.82 1.82 12.40
C ARG A 111 -5.30 3.21 12.77
N GLU A 112 -5.15 3.40 14.08
CA GLU A 112 -4.42 4.51 14.65
C GLU A 112 -2.95 4.46 14.25
N LEU A 113 -2.36 5.64 14.07
CA LEU A 113 -0.94 5.78 13.76
C LEU A 113 -0.15 5.56 15.05
N LYS A 114 0.90 4.74 14.96
CA LYS A 114 1.85 4.47 16.02
C LYS A 114 3.13 5.27 15.76
N HIS A 115 3.80 5.70 16.82
CA HIS A 115 5.06 6.44 16.80
C HIS A 115 6.21 5.59 17.31
#